data_AF-A0A7V9VJC0-F1
#
_entry.id   AF-A0A7V9VJC0-F1
#
_cell.length_a   1.000
_cell.length_b   1.000
_cell.length_c   1.000
_cell.angle_alpha   90.00
_cell.angle_beta   90.00
_cell.angle_gamma   90.00
#
_symmetry.space_group_name_H-M   'P 1'
#
loop_
_entity.id
_entity.type
_entity.pdbx_description
1 polymer ?
#
loop_
_entity_poly.entity_id
_entity_poly.type
_entity_poly.pdbx_seq_one_letter_code
_entity_poly.pdbx_strand_id
1 'polypeptide(L)'
;MAVANTAITPTIERIRSFSSLPQNWDSYGAQPLSPVAIATVDHILVQSLRLPIYDDGAVVDAVPSPDGGVLVEWESQSSRFQLRVHADGTMAGVRIDTENGKSVVWKDIPVVTDQDVLDQLNRLV
;
A
#
# COMPACT_ATOMS: atom_id res chain seq x y z
N MET A 1 -24.52 -6.82 0.02
CA MET A 1 -23.22 -6.22 -0.35
C MET A 1 -22.89 -5.14 0.67
N ALA A 2 -22.08 -5.45 1.69
CA ALA A 2 -21.66 -4.48 2.72
C ALA A 2 -20.48 -4.99 3.57
N VAL A 3 -19.65 -5.92 3.07
CA VAL A 3 -18.61 -6.58 3.90
C VAL A 3 -17.19 -6.12 3.58
N ALA A 4 -16.92 -5.73 2.32
CA ALA A 4 -15.60 -5.29 1.85
C ALA A 4 -15.05 -4.03 2.58
N ASN A 5 -15.94 -3.13 3.03
CA ASN A 5 -15.53 -1.84 3.60
C ASN A 5 -14.89 -1.97 5.00
N THR A 6 -15.16 -3.05 5.74
CA THR A 6 -14.67 -3.24 7.11
C THR A 6 -13.21 -3.69 7.15
N ALA A 7 -12.73 -4.42 6.12
CA ALA A 7 -11.41 -5.03 6.13
C ALA A 7 -10.24 -4.03 6.03
N ILE A 8 -10.46 -2.91 5.34
CA ILE A 8 -9.42 -1.91 5.05
C ILE A 8 -9.44 -0.71 6.01
N THR A 9 -10.56 -0.48 6.70
CA THR A 9 -10.73 0.64 7.64
C THR A 9 -9.63 0.67 8.72
N PRO A 10 -9.26 -0.46 9.36
CA PRO A 10 -8.15 -0.47 10.33
C PRO A 10 -6.81 -0.01 9.73
N THR A 11 -6.55 -0.35 8.47
CA THR A 11 -5.31 0.03 7.77
C THR A 11 -5.29 1.52 7.46
N ILE A 12 -6.43 2.11 7.06
CA ILE A 12 -6.57 3.56 6.87
C ILE A 12 -6.31 4.31 8.20
N GLU A 13 -6.91 3.84 9.30
CA GLU A 13 -6.68 4.42 10.62
C GLU A 13 -5.22 4.30 11.06
N ARG A 14 -4.59 3.14 10.81
CA ARG A 14 -3.18 2.89 11.09
C ARG A 14 -2.28 3.89 10.34
N ILE A 15 -2.53 4.15 9.06
CA ILE A 15 -1.76 5.11 8.28
C ILE A 15 -1.90 6.53 8.83
N ARG A 16 -3.12 6.93 9.20
CA ARG A 16 -3.35 8.24 9.82
C ARG A 16 -2.62 8.37 11.16
N SER A 17 -2.48 7.29 11.92
CA SER A 17 -1.70 7.31 13.17
C SER A 17 -0.21 7.60 12.95
N PHE A 18 0.33 7.31 11.75
CA PHE A 18 1.75 7.52 11.46
C PHE A 18 2.18 8.98 11.53
N SER A 19 1.25 9.93 11.35
CA SER A 19 1.58 11.36 11.49
C SER A 19 2.02 11.76 12.91
N SER A 20 1.74 10.91 13.91
CA SER A 20 2.15 11.12 15.29
C SER A 20 3.50 10.47 15.64
N LEU A 21 4.12 9.72 14.71
CA LEU A 21 5.40 9.10 14.96
C LEU A 21 6.47 10.18 15.15
N PRO A 22 7.20 10.16 16.28
CA PRO A 22 8.25 11.13 16.51
C PRO A 22 9.44 10.88 15.59
N GLN A 23 10.35 11.83 15.51
CA GLN A 23 11.68 11.56 14.95
C GLN A 23 12.34 10.39 15.68
N ASN A 24 13.06 9.54 14.94
CA ASN A 24 13.74 8.37 15.46
C ASN A 24 12.80 7.34 16.12
N TRP A 25 11.56 7.20 15.61
CA TRP A 25 10.56 6.26 16.13
C TRP A 25 11.01 4.79 16.10
N ASP A 26 11.98 4.46 15.25
CA ASP A 26 12.56 3.11 15.13
C ASP A 26 13.85 2.90 15.94
N SER A 27 14.37 3.94 16.60
CA SER A 27 15.70 3.96 17.26
C SER A 27 16.92 3.86 16.32
N TYR A 28 16.74 3.88 15.00
CA TYR A 28 17.80 3.81 13.98
C TYR A 28 17.92 5.07 13.12
N GLY A 29 17.31 6.17 13.56
CA GLY A 29 17.38 7.47 12.91
C GLY A 29 16.26 7.74 11.91
N ALA A 30 15.15 7.01 11.97
CA ALA A 30 14.01 7.26 11.08
C ALA A 30 13.54 8.71 11.13
N GLN A 31 13.20 9.24 9.95
CA GLN A 31 12.56 10.53 9.82
C GLN A 31 11.09 10.43 10.23
N PRO A 32 10.49 11.54 10.73
CA PRO A 32 9.05 11.66 10.78
C PRO A 32 8.45 11.40 9.39
N LEU A 33 7.25 10.83 9.35
CA LEU A 33 6.60 10.57 8.07
C LEU A 33 6.17 11.87 7.39
N SER A 34 6.36 11.92 6.08
CA SER A 34 5.97 13.04 5.25
C SER A 34 4.44 13.14 5.18
N PRO A 35 3.86 14.33 5.44
CA PRO A 35 2.43 14.56 5.23
C PRO A 35 1.99 14.26 3.80
N VAL A 36 2.85 14.48 2.80
CA VAL A 36 2.57 14.18 1.39
C VAL A 36 2.43 12.67 1.20
N ALA A 37 3.37 11.87 1.73
CA ALA A 37 3.32 10.42 1.61
C ALA A 37 2.06 9.83 2.28
N ILE A 38 1.70 10.32 3.47
CA ILE A 38 0.49 9.91 4.17
C ILE A 38 -0.76 10.27 3.35
N ALA A 39 -0.85 11.50 2.84
CA ALA A 39 -1.99 11.95 2.06
C ALA A 39 -2.15 11.17 0.74
N THR A 40 -1.05 10.89 0.04
CA THR A 40 -1.05 10.08 -1.19
C THR A 40 -1.55 8.65 -0.91
N VAL A 41 -1.06 8.01 0.15
CA VAL A 41 -1.52 6.67 0.52
C VAL A 41 -2.99 6.66 0.94
N ASP A 42 -3.42 7.60 1.79
CA ASP A 42 -4.83 7.72 2.21
C ASP A 42 -5.74 7.89 0.97
N HIS A 43 -5.32 8.73 0.01
CA HIS A 43 -6.05 8.93 -1.24
C HIS A 43 -6.19 7.64 -2.04
N ILE A 44 -5.10 6.91 -2.25
CA ILE A 44 -5.08 5.64 -3.01
C ILE A 44 -5.97 4.59 -2.35
N LEU A 45 -5.90 4.46 -1.02
CA LEU A 45 -6.74 3.49 -0.29
C LEU A 45 -8.22 3.84 -0.37
N VAL A 46 -8.58 5.12 -0.25
CA VAL A 46 -9.97 5.56 -0.42
C VAL A 46 -10.46 5.27 -1.85
N GLN A 47 -9.61 5.52 -2.86
CA GLN A 47 -9.95 5.22 -4.25
C GLN A 47 -10.05 3.72 -4.55
N SER A 48 -9.31 2.88 -3.84
CA SER A 48 -9.32 1.43 -4.05
C SER A 48 -10.54 0.75 -3.42
N LEU A 49 -11.24 1.37 -2.44
CA LEU A 49 -12.42 0.79 -1.76
C LEU A 49 -13.52 0.23 -2.70
N ARG A 50 -13.57 0.72 -3.93
CA ARG A 50 -14.54 0.35 -4.97
C ARG A 50 -14.05 -0.79 -5.89
N LEU A 51 -12.85 -1.32 -5.67
CA LEU A 51 -12.26 -2.38 -6.49
C LEU A 51 -12.70 -3.77 -5.99
N PRO A 52 -12.88 -4.74 -6.90
CA PRO A 52 -13.37 -6.08 -6.54
C PRO A 52 -12.36 -6.91 -5.72
N ILE A 53 -11.10 -6.48 -5.64
CA ILE A 53 -10.04 -7.16 -4.86
C ILE A 53 -10.44 -7.39 -3.39
N TYR A 54 -11.27 -6.52 -2.83
CA TYR A 54 -11.73 -6.63 -1.44
C TYR A 54 -12.88 -7.64 -1.27
N ASP A 55 -13.63 -7.93 -2.33
CA ASP A 55 -14.68 -8.95 -2.29
C ASP A 55 -14.08 -10.37 -2.28
N ASP A 56 -12.89 -10.54 -2.87
CA ASP A 56 -12.13 -11.80 -2.88
C ASP A 56 -11.23 -12.01 -1.65
N GLY A 57 -11.41 -11.15 -0.63
CA GLY A 57 -10.78 -11.31 0.67
C GLY A 57 -9.31 -10.91 0.72
N ALA A 58 -8.86 -10.05 -0.19
CA ALA A 58 -7.50 -9.51 -0.09
C ALA A 58 -7.29 -8.74 1.21
N VAL A 59 -6.11 -8.92 1.79
CA VAL A 59 -5.67 -8.24 3.01
C VAL A 59 -4.80 -7.05 2.60
N VAL A 60 -4.92 -5.95 3.33
CA VAL A 60 -4.10 -4.75 3.12
C VAL A 60 -3.41 -4.37 4.41
N ASP A 61 -2.09 -4.22 4.37
CA ASP A 61 -1.33 -3.67 5.48
C ASP A 61 -0.47 -2.48 5.02
N ALA A 62 -0.08 -1.65 5.99
CA ALA A 62 0.77 -0.50 5.77
C ALA A 62 1.78 -0.36 6.90
N VAL A 63 3.00 0.04 6.53
CA VAL A 63 4.10 0.28 7.47
C VAL A 63 4.82 1.59 7.14
N PRO A 64 5.30 2.31 8.17
CA PRO A 64 6.14 3.48 7.98
C PRO A 64 7.49 3.08 7.38
N SER A 65 8.06 3.95 6.53
CA SER A 65 9.41 3.79 6.00
C SER A 65 10.38 4.76 6.71
N PRO A 66 11.62 4.34 7.05
CA PRO A 66 12.58 5.20 7.77
C PRO A 66 12.96 6.49 7.04
N ASP A 67 12.79 6.54 5.71
CA ASP A 67 13.01 7.72 4.88
C ASP A 67 11.87 8.75 4.94
N GLY A 68 10.85 8.52 5.78
CA GLY A 68 9.65 9.36 5.88
C GLY A 68 8.55 8.99 4.89
N GLY A 69 8.71 7.92 4.13
CA GLY A 69 7.68 7.36 3.25
C GLY A 69 6.74 6.37 3.94
N VAL A 70 5.89 5.72 3.14
CA VAL A 70 4.97 4.66 3.55
C VAL A 70 5.08 3.50 2.56
N LEU A 71 5.08 2.27 3.07
CA LEU A 71 4.93 1.06 2.27
C LEU A 71 3.53 0.49 2.54
N VAL A 72 2.79 0.21 1.47
CA VAL A 72 1.49 -0.45 1.52
C VAL A 72 1.57 -1.75 0.75
N GLU A 73 0.97 -2.80 1.29
CA GLU A 73 0.94 -4.13 0.69
C GLU A 73 -0.51 -4.62 0.59
N TRP A 74 -0.89 -5.07 -0.60
CA TRP A 74 -2.12 -5.82 -0.85
C TRP A 74 -1.75 -7.27 -1.14
N GLU A 75 -2.41 -8.20 -0.47
CA GLU A 75 -2.17 -9.64 -0.63
C GLU A 75 -3.49 -10.37 -0.90
N SER A 76 -3.52 -11.12 -2.00
CA SER A 76 -4.57 -12.07 -2.38
C SER A 76 -4.04 -13.51 -2.23
N GLN A 77 -4.84 -14.52 -2.55
CA GLN A 77 -4.42 -15.92 -2.45
C GLN A 77 -3.21 -16.28 -3.33
N SER A 78 -3.08 -15.65 -4.49
CA SER A 78 -2.07 -16.01 -5.50
C SER A 78 -1.12 -14.88 -5.85
N SER A 79 -1.42 -13.64 -5.46
CA SER A 79 -0.69 -12.46 -5.91
C SER A 79 -0.62 -11.40 -4.82
N ARG A 80 0.43 -10.58 -4.88
CA ARG A 80 0.72 -9.52 -3.93
C ARG A 80 1.22 -8.30 -4.68
N PHE A 81 0.79 -7.12 -4.25
CA PHE A 81 1.28 -5.85 -4.77
C PHE A 81 1.78 -4.98 -3.62
N GLN A 82 3.00 -4.48 -3.76
CA GLN A 82 3.62 -3.54 -2.83
C GLN A 82 3.73 -2.18 -3.51
N LEU A 83 3.21 -1.16 -2.85
CA LEU A 83 3.38 0.23 -3.23
C LEU A 83 4.25 0.93 -2.19
N ARG A 84 5.39 1.45 -2.62
CA ARG A 84 6.16 2.42 -1.84
C ARG A 84 5.78 3.82 -2.28
N VAL A 85 5.38 4.65 -1.33
CA VAL A 85 5.25 6.10 -1.51
C VAL A 85 6.38 6.76 -0.73
N HIS A 86 7.27 7.43 -1.44
CA HIS A 86 8.41 8.14 -0.86
C HIS A 86 7.98 9.44 -0.18
N ALA A 87 8.86 10.02 0.63
CA ALA A 87 8.59 11.26 1.37
C ALA A 87 8.22 12.45 0.46
N ASP A 88 8.65 12.45 -0.80
CA ASP A 88 8.32 13.46 -1.80
C ASP A 88 7.00 13.19 -2.56
N GLY A 89 6.33 12.07 -2.26
CA GLY A 89 5.10 11.64 -2.91
C GLY A 89 5.32 10.80 -4.17
N THR A 90 6.56 10.58 -4.61
CA THR A 90 6.84 9.66 -5.72
C THR A 90 6.53 8.22 -5.35
N MET A 91 6.16 7.42 -6.35
CA MET A 91 5.65 6.07 -6.14
C MET A 91 6.50 5.02 -6.85
N ALA A 92 6.61 3.84 -6.25
CA ALA A 92 7.24 2.67 -6.86
C ALA A 92 6.43 1.41 -6.51
N GLY A 93 6.10 0.62 -7.54
CA GLY A 93 5.32 -0.60 -7.42
C GLY A 93 6.14 -1.86 -7.65
N VAL A 94 5.86 -2.90 -6.87
CA VAL A 94 6.38 -4.27 -7.09
C VAL A 94 5.21 -5.23 -7.01
N ARG A 95 5.08 -6.13 -7.98
CA ARG A 95 4.10 -7.22 -7.95
C ARG A 95 4.82 -8.55 -7.77
N ILE A 96 4.21 -9.43 -7.00
CA ILE A 96 4.73 -10.75 -6.70
C ILE A 96 3.59 -11.74 -6.94
N ASP A 97 3.75 -12.60 -7.93
CA ASP A 97 2.77 -13.64 -8.25
C ASP A 97 3.28 -14.99 -7.78
N THR A 98 2.37 -15.89 -7.42
CA THR A 98 2.69 -17.29 -7.11
C THR A 98 2.20 -18.18 -8.24
N GLU A 99 3.15 -18.69 -9.02
CA GLU A 99 2.90 -19.58 -10.14
C GLU A 99 3.50 -20.97 -9.85
N ASN A 100 2.67 -22.02 -9.87
CA ASN A 100 3.11 -23.40 -9.62
C ASN A 100 3.92 -23.56 -8.31
N GLY A 101 3.53 -22.82 -7.26
CA GLY A 101 4.22 -22.82 -5.96
C GLY A 101 5.54 -22.04 -5.94
N LYS A 102 5.87 -21.27 -6.97
CA LYS A 102 7.05 -20.40 -7.04
C LYS A 102 6.65 -18.94 -7.14
N SER A 103 7.35 -18.08 -6.42
CA SER A 103 7.13 -16.64 -6.52
C SER A 103 7.85 -16.07 -7.75
N VAL A 104 7.11 -15.34 -8.57
CA VAL A 104 7.59 -14.55 -9.71
C VAL A 104 7.50 -13.08 -9.32
N VAL A 105 8.64 -12.37 -9.31
CA VAL A 105 8.71 -10.96 -8.89
C VAL A 105 8.81 -10.07 -10.11
N TRP A 106 7.83 -9.19 -10.27
CA TRP A 106 7.79 -8.12 -11.26
C TRP A 106 8.26 -6.82 -10.59
N LYS A 107 9.52 -6.46 -10.84
CA LYS A 107 10.12 -5.19 -10.40
C LYS A 107 9.84 -4.09 -11.41
N ASP A 108 9.96 -2.84 -10.95
CA ASP A 108 9.89 -1.63 -11.77
C ASP A 108 8.55 -1.48 -12.51
N ILE A 109 7.44 -1.80 -11.83
CA ILE A 109 6.13 -1.45 -12.36
C ILE A 109 6.07 0.07 -12.42
N PRO A 110 5.88 0.66 -13.60
CA PRO A 110 5.78 2.11 -13.71
C PRO A 110 4.51 2.54 -12.97
N VAL A 111 4.71 3.12 -11.78
CA VAL A 111 3.66 3.77 -11.01
C VAL A 111 3.93 5.26 -11.09
N VAL A 112 3.33 5.89 -12.08
CA VAL A 112 3.47 7.33 -12.32
C VAL A 112 2.23 8.07 -11.83
N THR A 113 1.10 7.38 -11.77
CA THR A 113 -0.21 7.92 -11.44
C THR A 113 -0.97 7.01 -10.49
N ASP A 114 -1.98 7.56 -9.81
CA ASP A 114 -2.91 6.78 -9.00
C ASP A 114 -3.62 5.70 -9.84
N GLN A 115 -3.90 5.98 -11.12
CA GLN A 115 -4.54 5.02 -12.01
C GLN A 115 -3.65 3.80 -12.26
N ASP A 116 -2.32 3.98 -12.38
CA ASP A 116 -1.39 2.85 -12.52
C ASP A 116 -1.49 1.91 -11.32
N VAL A 117 -1.64 2.46 -10.11
CA VAL A 117 -1.85 1.69 -8.88
C VAL A 117 -3.15 0.92 -8.95
N LEU A 118 -4.27 1.59 -9.25
CA LEU A 118 -5.58 0.96 -9.32
C LEU A 118 -5.63 -0.16 -10.37
N ASP A 119 -4.93 0.03 -11.49
CA ASP A 119 -4.79 -0.98 -12.54
C ASP A 119 -4.01 -2.21 -12.06
N GLN A 120 -2.99 -2.05 -11.19
CA GLN A 120 -2.33 -3.20 -10.57
C GLN A 120 -3.23 -3.92 -9.58
N LEU A 121 -3.98 -3.19 -8.76
CA LEU A 121 -4.90 -3.79 -7.79
C LEU A 121 -6.02 -4.58 -8.47
N ASN A 122 -6.54 -4.10 -9.60
CA ASN A 122 -7.52 -4.84 -10.41
C ASN A 122 -6.99 -6.14 -11.00
N ARG A 123 -5.66 -6.31 -11.09
CA ARG A 123 -5.04 -7.55 -11.58
C ARG A 123 -4.76 -8.57 -10.48
N LEU A 124 -5.08 -8.25 -9.22
CA LEU A 124 -4.99 -9.17 -8.08
C LEU A 124 -6.28 -9.99 -7.89
N VAL A 125 -7.29 -9.76 -8.73
CA VAL A 125 -8.60 -10.39 -8.74
C VAL A 125 -8.62 -11.51 -9.79
#